data_AF-A0A444R5E8-F1
#
_entry.id   AF-A0A444R5E8-F1
#
_cell.length_a   1.000
_cell.length_b   1.000
_cell.length_c   1.000
_cell.angle_alpha   90.00
_cell.angle_beta   90.00
_cell.angle_gamma   90.00
#
_symmetry.space_group_name_H-M   'P 1'
#
loop_
_entity.id
_entity.type
_entity.pdbx_description
1 polymer ?
#
loop_
_entity_poly.entity_id
_entity_poly.type
_entity_poly.pdbx_seq_one_letter_code
_entity_poly.pdbx_strand_id
1 'polypeptide(L)'
;KLAEAGHYPAIDIGQSISRCMNQVTSPEHQQSARAMKQNYAAYMEIKPLIPLGGYVAGADASVDKAVKMFPAIERFLRQEMHEPASLELVQSRLQILFPNGKKAEGQ
;
A
#
# COMPACT_ATOMS: atom_id res chain seq x y z
N LYS A 1 -14.18 4.73 11.30
CA LYS A 1 -12.98 3.89 11.55
C LYS A 1 -11.66 4.59 11.26
N LEU A 2 -11.33 5.01 10.03
CA LEU A 2 -10.01 5.65 9.75
C LEU A 2 -9.80 6.98 10.51
N ALA A 3 -10.77 7.89 10.43
CA ALA A 3 -10.71 9.16 11.17
C ALA A 3 -10.63 8.95 12.71
N GLU A 4 -11.42 8.01 13.25
CA GLU A 4 -11.40 7.64 14.68
C GLU A 4 -10.03 7.09 15.13
N ALA A 5 -9.25 6.49 14.21
CA ALA A 5 -7.91 6.00 14.45
C ALA A 5 -6.81 7.06 14.20
N GLY A 6 -7.19 8.32 13.98
CA GLY A 6 -6.26 9.41 13.67
C GLY A 6 -5.60 9.30 12.28
N HIS A 7 -6.21 8.56 11.35
CA HIS A 7 -5.72 8.46 9.98
C HIS A 7 -6.33 9.56 9.11
N TYR A 8 -5.49 10.50 8.69
CA TYR A 8 -5.88 11.61 7.82
C TYR A 8 -4.95 11.74 6.59
N PRO A 9 -5.52 11.97 5.39
CA PRO A 9 -6.94 11.96 5.06
C PRO A 9 -7.59 10.58 5.26
N ALA A 10 -8.85 10.53 5.69
CA ALA A 10 -9.56 9.29 6.03
C ALA A 10 -10.07 8.53 4.78
N ILE A 11 -9.19 8.22 3.84
CA ILE A 11 -9.50 7.57 2.56
C ILE A 11 -9.36 6.06 2.69
N ASP A 12 -10.45 5.33 2.42
CA ASP A 12 -10.40 3.88 2.30
C ASP A 12 -9.96 3.47 0.88
N ILE A 13 -8.69 3.10 0.73
CA ILE A 13 -8.14 2.69 -0.56
C ILE A 13 -8.66 1.33 -1.04
N GLY A 14 -9.20 0.48 -0.15
CA GLY A 14 -9.81 -0.80 -0.50
C GLY A 14 -11.15 -0.61 -1.19
N GLN A 15 -11.90 0.42 -0.80
CA GLN A 15 -13.20 0.79 -1.38
C GLN A 15 -13.10 1.88 -2.47
N SER A 16 -11.94 2.51 -2.65
CA SER A 16 -11.75 3.58 -3.63
C SER A 16 -11.21 3.07 -4.96
N ILE A 17 -11.79 3.58 -6.06
CA ILE A 17 -11.35 3.29 -7.43
C ILE A 17 -11.32 4.56 -8.28
N SER A 18 -10.24 4.71 -9.07
CA SER A 18 -10.15 5.74 -10.12
C SER A 18 -10.34 5.08 -11.49
N ARG A 19 -11.38 5.49 -12.21
CA ARG A 19 -11.73 4.95 -13.54
C ARG A 19 -10.76 5.35 -14.64
N CYS A 20 -10.06 6.47 -14.48
CA CYS A 20 -9.09 6.96 -15.47
C CYS A 20 -7.65 6.49 -15.19
N MET A 21 -7.37 5.86 -14.04
CA MET A 21 -6.00 5.55 -13.60
C MET A 21 -5.17 4.83 -14.68
N ASN A 22 -5.74 3.80 -15.31
CA ASN A 22 -5.04 3.03 -16.35
C ASN A 22 -4.73 3.84 -17.62
N GLN A 23 -5.45 4.94 -17.86
CA GLN A 23 -5.28 5.78 -19.06
C GLN A 23 -4.25 6.91 -18.84
N VAL A 24 -3.98 7.26 -17.58
CA VAL A 24 -3.17 8.45 -17.24
C VAL A 24 -1.89 8.12 -16.45
N THR A 25 -1.58 6.83 -16.25
CA THR A 25 -0.40 6.39 -15.47
C THR A 25 0.42 5.36 -16.24
N SER A 26 1.74 5.35 -16.03
CA SER A 26 2.63 4.36 -16.62
C SER A 26 2.38 2.94 -16.08
N PRO A 27 2.72 1.88 -16.84
CA PRO A 27 2.64 0.50 -16.36
C PRO A 27 3.39 0.28 -15.03
N GLU A 28 4.54 0.92 -14.87
CA GLU A 28 5.38 0.87 -13.67
C GLU A 28 4.66 1.46 -12.45
N HIS A 29 4.00 2.61 -12.60
CA HIS A 29 3.21 3.21 -11.53
C HIS A 29 2.01 2.31 -11.18
N GLN A 30 1.33 1.76 -12.20
CA GLN A 30 0.20 0.85 -11.98
C GLN A 30 0.62 -0.39 -11.20
N GLN A 31 1.79 -0.97 -11.50
CA GLN A 31 2.28 -2.18 -10.86
C GLN A 31 2.61 -1.93 -9.38
N SER A 32 3.34 -0.86 -9.05
CA SER A 32 3.61 -0.50 -7.65
C SER A 32 2.31 -0.20 -6.87
N ALA A 33 1.35 0.50 -7.48
CA ALA A 33 0.07 0.80 -6.85
C ALA A 33 -0.77 -0.46 -6.58
N ARG A 34 -0.79 -1.42 -7.52
CA ARG A 34 -1.45 -2.72 -7.34
C ARG A 34 -0.79 -3.52 -6.22
N ALA A 35 0.54 -3.57 -6.18
CA ALA A 35 1.29 -4.28 -5.13
C ALA A 35 0.99 -3.70 -3.73
N MET A 36 0.95 -2.37 -3.60
CA MET A 36 0.54 -1.71 -2.36
C MET A 36 -0.88 -2.11 -1.96
N LYS A 37 -1.84 -2.03 -2.88
CA LYS A 37 -3.24 -2.40 -2.63
C LYS A 37 -3.40 -3.86 -2.20
N GLN A 38 -2.66 -4.78 -2.81
CA GLN A 38 -2.68 -6.20 -2.44
C GLN A 38 -2.18 -6.42 -1.00
N ASN A 39 -1.06 -5.80 -0.62
CA ASN A 39 -0.53 -5.92 0.75
C ASN A 39 -1.46 -5.26 1.77
N TYR A 40 -2.06 -4.11 1.43
CA TYR A 40 -3.07 -3.48 2.27
C TYR A 40 -4.29 -4.38 2.48
N ALA A 41 -4.82 -5.00 1.42
CA ALA A 41 -5.97 -5.90 1.50
C ALA A 41 -5.67 -7.14 2.37
N ALA A 42 -4.55 -7.81 2.11
CA ALA A 42 -4.10 -8.95 2.90
C ALA A 42 -3.94 -8.60 4.39
N TYR A 43 -3.41 -7.41 4.70
CA TYR A 43 -3.34 -6.96 6.08
C TYR A 43 -4.74 -6.70 6.68
N MET A 44 -5.65 -6.08 5.94
CA MET A 44 -7.01 -5.82 6.44
C MET A 44 -7.78 -7.10 6.75
N GLU A 45 -7.55 -8.18 5.99
CA GLU A 45 -8.14 -9.50 6.24
C GLU A 45 -7.61 -10.14 7.53
N ILE A 46 -6.30 -10.07 7.78
CA ILE A 46 -5.68 -10.68 8.98
C ILE A 46 -5.79 -9.81 10.24
N LYS A 47 -5.86 -8.48 10.10
CA LYS A 47 -5.91 -7.51 11.21
C LYS A 47 -6.90 -7.89 12.34
N PRO A 48 -8.17 -8.27 12.07
CA PRO A 48 -9.09 -8.66 13.13
C PRO A 48 -8.73 -9.98 13.81
N LEU A 49 -7.93 -10.84 13.16
CA LEU A 49 -7.53 -12.15 13.67
C LEU A 49 -6.27 -12.08 14.53
N ILE A 50 -5.41 -11.06 14.35
CA ILE A 50 -4.17 -10.89 15.12
C ILE A 50 -4.41 -10.92 16.64
N PRO A 51 -5.38 -10.16 17.22
CA PRO A 51 -5.63 -10.19 18.66
C PRO A 51 -6.15 -11.54 19.18
N LEU A 52 -6.68 -12.38 18.29
CA LEU A 52 -7.21 -13.71 18.59
C LEU A 52 -6.15 -14.81 18.44
N GLY A 53 -4.90 -14.44 18.13
CA GLY A 53 -3.82 -15.40 17.85
C GLY A 53 -3.88 -16.00 16.44
N GLY A 54 -4.69 -15.46 15.54
CA GLY A 54 -4.83 -15.95 14.16
C GLY A 54 -3.69 -15.57 13.21
N TYR A 55 -2.61 -15.00 13.74
CA TYR A 55 -1.39 -14.71 12.99
C TYR A 55 -0.19 -15.36 13.69
N VAL A 56 0.55 -16.17 12.94
CA VAL A 56 1.81 -16.79 13.37
C VAL A 56 2.85 -16.47 12.31
N ALA A 57 3.92 -15.78 12.71
CA ALA A 57 5.00 -15.42 11.81
C ALA A 57 5.63 -16.69 11.19
N GLY A 58 5.83 -16.68 9.87
CA GLY A 58 6.39 -17.78 9.11
C GLY A 58 5.36 -18.81 8.63
N ALA A 59 4.09 -18.71 9.02
CA ALA A 59 3.05 -19.64 8.57
C ALA A 59 2.60 -19.35 7.13
N ASP A 60 2.57 -18.08 6.73
CA ASP A 60 2.23 -17.64 5.38
C ASP A 60 3.08 -16.44 4.99
N ALA A 61 3.94 -16.61 3.98
CA ALA A 61 4.87 -15.59 3.53
C ALA A 61 4.17 -14.33 2.98
N SER A 62 2.95 -14.45 2.44
CA SER A 62 2.17 -13.32 1.94
C SER A 62 1.58 -12.49 3.08
N VAL A 63 1.07 -13.16 4.12
CA VAL A 63 0.55 -12.52 5.34
C VAL A 63 1.69 -11.86 6.11
N ASP A 64 2.81 -12.55 6.29
CA ASP A 64 4.02 -12.00 6.92
C ASP A 64 4.48 -10.72 6.24
N LYS A 65 4.51 -10.74 4.90
CA LYS A 65 4.85 -9.56 4.11
C LYS A 65 3.85 -8.44 4.32
N ALA A 66 2.55 -8.72 4.30
CA ALA A 66 1.52 -7.72 4.51
C ALA A 66 1.62 -7.07 5.90
N VAL A 67 1.78 -7.88 6.95
CA VAL A 67 1.99 -7.42 8.34
C VAL A 67 3.25 -6.57 8.46
N LYS A 68 4.36 -7.01 7.85
CA LYS A 68 5.63 -6.28 7.86
C LYS A 68 5.55 -4.94 7.10
N MET A 69 4.83 -4.90 5.99
CA MET A 69 4.71 -3.70 5.15
C MET A 69 3.66 -2.71 5.65
N PHE A 70 2.69 -3.15 6.45
CA PHE A 70 1.56 -2.32 6.84
C PHE A 70 1.96 -0.98 7.50
N PRO A 71 2.94 -0.91 8.44
CA PRO A 71 3.34 0.38 9.02
C PRO A 71 3.82 1.40 7.98
N ALA A 72 4.53 0.94 6.95
CA ALA A 72 5.00 1.80 5.86
C ALA A 72 3.86 2.24 4.95
N ILE A 73 2.90 1.35 4.66
CA ILE A 73 1.69 1.66 3.90
C ILE A 73 0.84 2.69 4.66
N GLU A 74 0.63 2.48 5.95
CA GLU A 74 -0.15 3.40 6.80
C GLU A 74 0.47 4.80 6.80
N ARG A 75 1.80 4.89 6.96
CA ARG A 75 2.51 6.17 6.88
C ARG A 75 2.39 6.83 5.51
N PHE A 76 2.46 6.05 4.43
CA PHE A 76 2.34 6.54 3.05
C PHE A 76 0.95 7.13 2.77
N LEU A 77 -0.09 6.55 3.35
CA LEU A 77 -1.48 6.98 3.19
C LEU A 77 -1.87 8.15 4.10
N ARG A 78 -0.98 8.61 4.97
CA ARG A 78 -1.20 9.76 5.85
C ARG A 78 -0.45 10.98 5.31
N GLN A 79 -1.12 12.11 5.33
CA GLN A 79 -0.58 13.38 4.85
C GLN A 79 -1.16 14.53 5.68
N GLU A 80 -0.28 15.41 6.16
CA GLU A 80 -0.70 16.62 6.86
C GLU A 80 -1.32 17.63 5.89
N MET A 81 -2.25 18.45 6.39
CA MET A 81 -2.95 19.48 5.59
C MET A 81 -2.00 20.45 4.86
N HIS A 82 -0.82 20.68 5.43
CA HIS A 82 0.18 21.62 4.93
C HIS A 82 1.42 20.92 4.34
N GLU A 83 1.36 19.60 4.10
CA GLU A 83 2.44 18.82 3.48
C GLU A 83 2.13 18.62 1.99
N PRO A 84 2.67 19.43 1.07
CA PRO A 84 2.49 19.19 -0.36
C PRO A 84 3.23 17.91 -0.79
N ALA A 85 2.64 17.17 -1.72
CA ALA A 85 3.22 15.95 -2.25
C ALA A 85 3.15 15.99 -3.80
N SER A 86 4.28 16.30 -4.45
CA SER A 86 4.34 16.30 -5.92
C SER A 86 4.18 14.88 -6.46
N LEU A 87 3.75 14.76 -7.72
CA LEU A 87 3.57 13.46 -8.35
C LEU A 87 4.89 12.67 -8.39
N GLU A 88 6.01 13.31 -8.75
CA GLU A 88 7.31 12.66 -8.82
C GLU A 88 7.76 12.13 -7.46
N LEU A 89 7.55 12.92 -6.39
CA LEU A 89 7.88 12.53 -5.04
C LEU A 89 7.08 11.31 -4.59
N VAL A 90 5.76 11.33 -4.80
CA VAL A 90 4.87 10.25 -4.38
C VAL A 90 5.14 8.98 -5.18
N GLN A 91 5.38 9.09 -6.48
CA GLN A 91 5.78 7.96 -7.32
C GLN A 91 7.10 7.33 -6.85
N SER A 92 8.10 8.16 -6.53
CA SER A 92 9.38 7.69 -6.02
C SER A 92 9.22 6.96 -4.68
N ARG A 93 8.45 7.53 -3.75
CA ARG A 93 8.13 6.91 -2.45
C ARG A 93 7.42 5.57 -2.63
N LEU A 94 6.42 5.52 -3.52
CA LEU A 94 5.67 4.30 -3.82
C LEU A 94 6.58 3.22 -4.42
N GLN A 95 7.48 3.60 -5.32
CA GLN A 95 8.42 2.67 -5.97
C GLN A 95 9.50 2.17 -5.01
N ILE A 96 9.93 2.96 -4.02
CA ILE A 96 10.83 2.49 -2.96
C ILE A 96 10.16 1.41 -2.11
N LEU A 97 8.88 1.60 -1.77
CA LEU A 97 8.12 0.62 -0.98
C LEU A 97 7.75 -0.63 -1.78
N PHE A 98 7.39 -0.45 -3.05
CA PHE A 98 6.95 -1.50 -3.96
C PHE A 98 7.71 -1.38 -5.28
N PRO A 99 8.99 -1.78 -5.30
CA PRO A 99 9.78 -1.72 -6.51
C PRO A 99 9.17 -2.64 -7.54
N ASN A 100 9.11 -2.15 -8.77
CA ASN A 100 8.82 -3.01 -9.90
C ASN A 100 9.95 -4.02 -9.96
N GLY A 101 9.62 -5.32 -9.97
CA GLY A 101 10.62 -6.35 -10.21
C GLY A 101 11.38 -5.94 -11.45
N LYS A 102 12.71 -5.76 -11.30
CA LYS A 102 13.59 -5.35 -12.41
C LYS A 102 13.10 -6.06 -13.67
N LYS A 103 12.81 -5.32 -14.75
CA LYS A 103 12.95 -5.91 -16.08
C LYS A 103 14.28 -6.63 -16.04
N ALA A 104 14.27 -7.94 -16.27
CA ALA A 104 15.50 -8.68 -16.49
C ALA A 104 16.35 -7.83 -17.44
N GLU A 105 17.46 -7.31 -16.92
CA GLU A 105 18.41 -6.54 -17.71
C GLU A 105 18.97 -7.50 -18.75
N GLY A 106 18.55 -7.31 -20.00
CA GLY A 106 19.23 -7.75 -21.22
C GLY A 106 19.30 -9.25 -21.50
N GLN A 107 18.40 -9.74 -22.35
CA GLN A 107 18.67 -10.28 -23.71
C GLN A 107 17.39 -10.86 -24.30
#